data_AF-M0AW34-F1
#
_entry.id   AF-M0AW34-F1
#
_cell.length_a   1.000
_cell.length_b   1.000
_cell.length_c   1.000
_cell.angle_alpha   90.00
_cell.angle_beta   90.00
_cell.angle_gamma   90.00
#
_symmetry.space_group_name_H-M   'P 1'
#
loop_
_entity.id
_entity.type
_entity.pdbx_description
1 polymer ?
#
loop_
_entity_poly.entity_id
_entity_poly.type
_entity_poly.pdbx_seq_one_letter_code
_entity_poly.pdbx_strand_id
1 'polypeptide(L)'
;MNLSPKEMERLTVFMAAELARRRKDRGVKLNHPESVAYISDWACEAARDGKSVSQIRTEAARLLTREDVMDGVPELIDMIQVEPVFPDGTKLVTVHDPIRADSPEQLETADPRPDAERAPVEDDGTARSDRETPETGGTDTPRGDR
;
A
#
# COMPACT_ATOMS: atom_id res chain seq x y z
N MET A 1 -19.58 -25.92 -12.58
CA MET A 1 -19.56 -24.54 -12.04
C MET A 1 -19.72 -23.58 -13.20
N ASN A 2 -20.53 -22.54 -13.04
CA ASN A 2 -20.62 -21.43 -14.00
C ASN A 2 -19.92 -20.24 -13.38
N LEU A 3 -18.62 -20.11 -13.65
CA LEU A 3 -17.78 -19.06 -13.06
C LEU A 3 -17.97 -17.76 -13.82
N SER A 4 -18.16 -16.68 -13.08
CA SER A 4 -18.10 -15.32 -13.61
C SER A 4 -16.67 -14.97 -14.04
N PRO A 5 -16.48 -13.96 -14.92
CA PRO A 5 -15.15 -13.48 -15.29
C PRO A 5 -14.28 -13.10 -14.08
N LYS A 6 -14.88 -12.49 -13.05
CA LYS A 6 -14.18 -12.12 -11.82
C LYS A 6 -13.71 -13.34 -11.01
N GLU A 7 -14.50 -14.40 -10.97
CA GLU A 7 -14.08 -15.66 -10.34
C GLU A 7 -12.96 -16.34 -11.13
N MET A 8 -12.99 -16.27 -12.46
CA MET A 8 -11.89 -16.76 -13.32
C MET A 8 -10.59 -15.97 -13.12
N GLU A 9 -10.67 -14.65 -12.98
CA GLU A 9 -9.53 -13.79 -12.63
C GLU A 9 -8.96 -14.17 -11.25
N ARG A 10 -9.82 -14.36 -10.25
CA ARG A 10 -9.41 -14.82 -8.91
C ARG A 10 -8.67 -16.16 -8.96
N LEU A 11 -9.13 -17.11 -9.77
CA LEU A 11 -8.45 -18.39 -9.98
C LEU A 11 -7.10 -18.22 -10.68
N THR A 12 -6.99 -17.26 -11.60
CA THR A 12 -5.72 -16.95 -12.27
C THR A 12 -4.69 -16.42 -11.28
N VAL A 13 -5.10 -15.50 -10.40
CA VAL A 13 -4.25 -15.01 -9.31
C VAL A 13 -3.85 -16.14 -8.36
N PHE A 14 -4.79 -17.03 -8.00
CA PHE A 14 -4.50 -18.19 -7.18
C PHE A 14 -3.42 -19.10 -7.81
N MET A 15 -3.53 -19.41 -9.11
CA MET A 15 -2.53 -20.23 -9.79
C MET A 15 -1.13 -19.59 -9.80
N ALA A 16 -1.06 -18.27 -10.00
CA ALA A 16 0.21 -17.54 -9.93
C ALA A 16 0.79 -17.54 -8.51
N ALA A 17 -0.05 -17.37 -7.49
CA ALA A 17 0.34 -17.40 -6.08
C ALA A 17 0.80 -18.80 -5.63
N GLU A 18 0.11 -19.86 -6.08
CA GLU A 18 0.52 -21.25 -5.85
C GLU A 18 1.90 -21.54 -6.46
N LEU A 19 2.16 -21.04 -7.67
CA LEU A 19 3.46 -21.15 -8.30
C LEU A 19 4.54 -20.40 -7.51
N ALA A 20 4.22 -19.21 -7.00
CA ALA A 20 5.09 -18.41 -6.14
C ALA A 20 5.39 -19.12 -4.82
N ARG A 21 4.37 -19.64 -4.10
CA ARG A 21 4.54 -20.45 -2.88
C ARG A 21 5.51 -21.60 -3.08
N ARG A 22 5.28 -22.43 -4.11
CA ARG A 22 6.15 -23.57 -4.41
C ARG A 22 7.59 -23.16 -4.73
N ARG A 23 7.80 -21.98 -5.33
CA ARG A 23 9.14 -21.43 -5.60
C ARG A 23 9.80 -20.97 -4.31
N LYS A 24 9.09 -20.21 -3.49
CA LYS A 24 9.53 -19.76 -2.17
C LYS A 24 9.93 -20.93 -1.27
N ASP A 25 9.12 -21.99 -1.23
CA ASP A 25 9.38 -23.20 -0.43
C ASP A 25 10.66 -23.94 -0.84
N ARG A 26 11.10 -23.77 -2.09
CA ARG A 26 12.39 -24.30 -2.58
C ARG A 26 13.56 -23.33 -2.36
N GLY A 27 13.32 -22.18 -1.71
CA GLY A 27 14.32 -21.13 -1.50
C GLY A 27 14.58 -20.24 -2.71
N VAL A 28 13.69 -20.23 -3.70
CA VAL A 28 13.82 -19.33 -4.87
C VAL A 28 13.26 -17.95 -4.49
N LYS A 29 14.09 -16.93 -4.65
CA LYS A 29 13.68 -15.52 -4.50
C LYS A 29 12.59 -15.17 -5.50
N LEU A 30 11.50 -14.59 -5.02
CA LEU A 30 10.35 -14.22 -5.85
C LEU A 30 10.64 -12.98 -6.70
N ASN A 31 10.14 -12.97 -7.93
CA ASN A 31 10.13 -11.77 -8.77
C ASN A 31 8.88 -10.90 -8.53
N HIS A 32 8.78 -9.77 -9.23
CA HIS A 32 7.67 -8.82 -9.08
C HIS A 32 6.26 -9.45 -9.20
N PRO A 33 5.89 -10.11 -10.32
CA PRO A 33 4.54 -10.69 -10.44
C PRO A 33 4.27 -11.82 -9.45
N GLU A 34 5.28 -12.58 -9.05
CA GLU A 34 5.15 -13.62 -8.02
C GLU A 34 4.85 -13.03 -6.64
N SER A 35 5.56 -11.98 -6.25
CA SER A 35 5.34 -11.27 -4.98
C SER A 35 3.95 -10.66 -4.92
N VAL A 36 3.52 -9.99 -6.01
CA VAL A 36 2.18 -9.41 -6.09
C VAL A 36 1.10 -10.49 -6.00
N ALA A 37 1.24 -11.59 -6.74
CA ALA A 37 0.28 -12.69 -6.70
C ALA A 37 0.22 -13.34 -5.31
N TYR A 38 1.37 -13.59 -4.68
CA TYR A 38 1.47 -14.20 -3.36
C TYR A 38 0.72 -13.39 -2.30
N ILE A 39 0.98 -12.09 -2.23
CA ILE A 39 0.34 -11.18 -1.25
C ILE A 39 -1.15 -11.03 -1.56
N SER A 40 -1.51 -10.89 -2.84
CA SER A 40 -2.90 -10.72 -3.27
C SER A 40 -3.76 -11.93 -2.90
N ASP A 41 -3.26 -13.12 -3.16
CA ASP A 41 -3.94 -14.37 -2.83
C ASP A 41 -4.09 -14.54 -1.32
N TRP A 42 -3.05 -14.25 -0.54
CA TRP A 42 -3.13 -14.27 0.92
C TRP A 42 -4.21 -13.33 1.44
N ALA A 43 -4.32 -12.12 0.90
CA ALA A 43 -5.35 -11.17 1.31
C ALA A 43 -6.77 -11.67 1.00
N CYS A 44 -6.97 -12.37 -0.12
CA CYS A 44 -8.23 -13.02 -0.44
C CYS A 44 -8.59 -14.14 0.55
N GLU A 45 -7.64 -15.00 0.90
CA GLU A 45 -7.88 -16.07 1.88
C GLU A 45 -8.10 -15.51 3.29
N ALA A 46 -7.35 -14.48 3.68
CA ALA A 46 -7.52 -13.80 4.95
C ALA A 46 -8.92 -13.17 5.10
N ALA A 47 -9.45 -12.56 4.04
CA ALA A 47 -10.82 -12.05 4.02
C ALA A 47 -11.84 -13.19 4.11
N ARG A 48 -11.57 -14.32 3.45
CA ARG A 48 -12.41 -15.52 3.50
C ARG A 48 -12.47 -16.14 4.89
N ASP A 49 -11.38 -16.05 5.65
CA ASP A 49 -11.26 -16.45 7.06
C ASP A 49 -11.89 -15.44 8.04
N GLY A 50 -12.37 -14.30 7.53
CA GLY A 50 -13.06 -13.29 8.32
C GLY A 50 -12.16 -12.26 8.99
N LYS A 51 -10.90 -12.11 8.58
CA LYS A 51 -10.05 -11.00 9.02
C LYS A 51 -10.64 -9.67 8.56
N SER A 52 -10.45 -8.62 9.34
CA SER A 52 -10.85 -7.25 8.97
C SER A 52 -9.92 -6.66 7.91
N VAL A 53 -10.38 -5.61 7.23
CA VAL A 53 -9.54 -4.84 6.30
C VAL A 53 -8.26 -4.32 6.98
N SER A 54 -8.36 -3.84 8.23
CA SER A 54 -7.20 -3.33 8.98
C SER A 54 -6.19 -4.44 9.32
N GLN A 55 -6.66 -5.63 9.70
CA GLN A 55 -5.80 -6.79 9.93
C GLN A 55 -5.05 -7.19 8.66
N ILE A 56 -5.77 -7.30 7.53
CA ILE A 56 -5.17 -7.66 6.24
C ILE A 56 -4.11 -6.64 5.84
N ARG A 57 -4.39 -5.33 5.95
CA ARG A 57 -3.41 -4.28 5.62
C ARG A 57 -2.12 -4.41 6.43
N THR A 58 -2.23 -4.66 7.73
CA THR A 58 -1.07 -4.75 8.63
C THR A 58 -0.29 -6.04 8.44
N GLU A 59 -0.98 -7.17 8.32
CA GLU A 59 -0.36 -8.49 8.23
C GLU A 59 0.19 -8.78 6.82
N ALA A 60 -0.44 -8.26 5.76
CA ALA A 60 0.06 -8.42 4.40
C ALA A 60 1.48 -7.87 4.22
N ALA A 61 1.81 -6.77 4.92
CA ALA A 61 3.13 -6.16 4.92
C ALA A 61 4.20 -6.93 5.75
N ARG A 62 3.83 -8.10 6.29
CA ARG A 62 4.69 -9.00 7.06
C ARG A 62 4.89 -10.36 6.38
N LEU A 63 4.35 -10.53 5.17
CA LEU A 63 4.37 -11.82 4.47
C LEU A 63 5.69 -12.12 3.77
N LEU A 64 6.34 -11.08 3.26
CA LEU A 64 7.57 -11.17 2.50
C LEU A 64 8.56 -10.15 3.05
N THR A 65 9.82 -10.57 3.12
CA THR A 65 10.98 -9.75 3.45
C THR A 65 11.83 -9.53 2.21
N ARG A 66 12.82 -8.63 2.28
CA ARG A 66 13.77 -8.43 1.18
C ARG A 66 14.59 -9.70 0.87
N GLU A 67 14.75 -10.59 1.84
CA GLU A 67 15.41 -11.89 1.64
C GLU A 67 14.57 -12.86 0.79
N ASP A 68 13.24 -12.76 0.82
CA ASP A 68 12.33 -13.64 0.08
C ASP A 68 12.20 -13.26 -1.41
N VAL A 69 12.67 -12.07 -1.81
CA VAL A 69 12.45 -11.50 -3.13
C VAL A 69 13.75 -11.14 -3.84
N MET A 70 13.68 -11.00 -5.16
CA MET A 70 14.80 -10.52 -5.97
C MET A 70 15.11 -9.05 -5.68
N ASP A 71 16.36 -8.66 -5.89
CA ASP A 71 16.80 -7.28 -5.67
C ASP A 71 16.02 -6.31 -6.57
N GLY A 72 15.64 -5.15 -6.02
CA GLY A 72 14.83 -4.14 -6.71
C GLY A 72 13.32 -4.44 -6.75
N VAL A 73 12.87 -5.65 -6.39
CA VAL A 73 11.43 -5.96 -6.32
C VAL A 73 10.68 -5.13 -5.27
N PRO A 74 11.21 -4.92 -4.04
CA PRO A 74 10.53 -4.10 -3.03
C PRO A 74 10.24 -2.68 -3.53
N GLU A 75 11.20 -2.07 -4.23
CA GLU A 75 11.09 -0.71 -4.79
C GLU A 75 10.12 -0.62 -5.97
N LEU A 76 9.79 -1.75 -6.62
CA LEU A 76 8.82 -1.80 -7.71
C LEU A 76 7.37 -1.99 -7.23
N ILE A 77 7.17 -2.29 -5.94
CA ILE A 77 5.86 -2.60 -5.36
C ILE A 77 5.55 -1.57 -4.27
N ASP A 78 5.17 -0.37 -4.67
CA ASP A 78 4.74 0.68 -3.71
C ASP A 78 3.43 0.31 -3.01
N MET A 79 2.51 -0.31 -3.77
CA MET A 79 1.21 -0.72 -3.26
C MET A 79 0.61 -1.88 -4.03
N ILE A 80 -0.21 -2.66 -3.35
CA ILE A 80 -1.04 -3.72 -3.95
C ILE A 80 -2.49 -3.42 -3.60
N GLN A 81 -3.35 -3.45 -4.62
CA GLN A 81 -4.80 -3.30 -4.47
C GLN A 81 -5.49 -4.60 -4.82
N VAL A 82 -6.36 -5.05 -3.94
CA VAL A 82 -7.16 -6.27 -4.13
C VAL A 82 -8.59 -6.05 -3.66
N GLU A 83 -9.53 -6.74 -4.28
CA GLU A 83 -10.95 -6.70 -3.93
C GLU A 83 -11.44 -8.06 -3.41
N PRO A 84 -11.01 -8.49 -2.21
CA PRO A 84 -11.43 -9.76 -1.68
C PRO A 84 -12.89 -9.72 -1.19
N VAL A 85 -13.50 -10.91 -1.10
CA VAL A 85 -14.88 -11.09 -0.66
C VAL A 85 -14.90 -11.42 0.83
N PHE A 86 -15.40 -10.50 1.63
CA PHE A 86 -15.61 -10.67 3.07
C PHE A 86 -17.01 -11.24 3.35
N PRO A 87 -17.28 -11.71 4.58
CA PRO A 87 -18.63 -12.14 4.98
C PRO A 87 -19.72 -11.09 4.78
N ASP A 88 -19.34 -9.79 4.78
CA ASP A 88 -20.24 -8.66 4.59
C ASP A 88 -20.15 -8.02 3.18
N GLY A 89 -19.45 -8.67 2.24
CA GLY A 89 -19.38 -8.27 0.85
C GLY A 89 -17.97 -7.99 0.34
N THR A 90 -17.85 -7.56 -0.92
CA THR A 90 -16.57 -7.21 -1.53
C THR A 90 -16.09 -5.84 -1.06
N LYS A 91 -14.82 -5.72 -0.68
CA LYS A 91 -14.22 -4.44 -0.29
C LYS A 91 -12.86 -4.26 -0.93
N LEU A 92 -12.50 -3.03 -1.28
CA LEU A 92 -11.16 -2.69 -1.73
C LEU A 92 -10.20 -2.68 -0.54
N VAL A 93 -9.12 -3.43 -0.65
CA VAL A 93 -8.00 -3.43 0.31
C VAL A 93 -6.77 -2.93 -0.40
N THR A 94 -6.15 -1.90 0.17
CA THR A 94 -4.89 -1.34 -0.31
C THR A 94 -3.80 -1.60 0.71
N VAL A 95 -2.80 -2.39 0.32
CA VAL A 95 -1.59 -2.65 1.08
C VAL A 95 -0.49 -1.73 0.56
N HIS A 96 0.05 -0.87 1.42
CA HIS A 96 1.16 0.02 1.09
C HIS A 96 2.47 -0.57 1.59
N ASP A 97 3.55 -0.37 0.84
CA ASP A 97 4.89 -0.84 1.16
C ASP A 97 4.91 -2.30 1.67
N PRO A 98 4.35 -3.26 0.90
CA PRO A 98 4.13 -4.62 1.36
C PRO A 98 5.42 -5.38 1.69
N ILE A 99 6.58 -4.91 1.22
CA ILE A 99 7.89 -5.54 1.45
C ILE A 99 8.84 -4.48 2.03
N ARG A 100 8.74 -4.27 3.34
CA ARG A 100 9.50 -3.21 4.05
C ARG A 100 10.54 -3.73 5.05
N ALA A 101 10.47 -5.00 5.43
CA ALA A 101 11.40 -5.61 6.37
C ALA A 101 12.57 -6.24 5.62
N ASP A 102 13.78 -6.08 6.16
CA ASP A 102 14.98 -6.63 5.54
C ASP A 102 15.05 -8.15 5.76
N SER A 103 14.77 -8.61 7.00
CA SER A 103 14.80 -10.01 7.39
C SER A 103 13.59 -10.42 8.26
N PRO A 104 13.32 -11.74 8.42
CA PRO A 104 12.25 -12.23 9.29
C PRO A 104 12.38 -11.81 10.75
N GLU A 105 13.60 -11.70 11.27
CA GLU A 105 13.90 -11.30 12.65
C GLU A 105 13.38 -9.88 12.97
N GLN A 106 13.41 -9.00 11.98
CA GLN A 106 12.88 -7.64 12.10
C GLN A 106 11.35 -7.63 12.25
N LEU A 107 10.66 -8.60 11.65
CA LEU A 107 9.20 -8.75 11.78
C LEU A 107 8.80 -9.22 13.19
N GLU A 108 9.64 -10.04 13.84
CA GLU A 108 9.42 -10.52 15.21
C GLU A 108 9.66 -9.44 16.27
N THR A 109 10.59 -8.52 15.99
CA THR A 109 10.99 -7.46 16.92
C THR A 109 10.07 -6.23 16.87
N ALA A 110 9.28 -6.10 15.79
CA ALA A 110 8.36 -4.98 15.59
C ALA A 110 7.08 -5.11 16.46
N ASP A 111 7.11 -4.50 17.65
CA ASP A 111 5.97 -4.27 18.56
C ASP A 111 4.68 -3.93 17.77
N PRO A 112 3.59 -4.69 17.89
CA PRO A 112 2.35 -4.47 17.14
C PRO A 112 1.57 -3.31 17.75
N ARG A 113 2.09 -2.08 17.68
CA ARG A 113 1.25 -0.91 17.92
C ARG A 113 0.54 -0.53 16.61
N PRO A 114 -0.80 -0.56 16.58
CA PRO A 114 -1.53 -0.08 15.43
C PRO A 114 -1.40 1.44 15.39
N ASP A 115 -1.12 1.97 14.19
CA ASP A 115 -1.46 3.33 13.79
C ASP A 115 -0.84 4.48 14.62
N ALA A 116 0.49 4.59 14.62
CA ALA A 116 1.10 5.92 14.68
C ALA A 116 1.09 6.50 13.27
N GLU A 117 0.00 7.19 12.96
CA GLU A 117 -0.14 8.15 11.86
C GLU A 117 1.22 8.85 11.63
N ARG A 118 1.83 8.64 10.46
CA ARG A 118 2.97 9.45 10.04
C ARG A 118 2.47 10.89 9.98
N ALA A 119 2.79 11.68 11.00
CA ALA A 119 2.55 13.11 11.01
C ALA A 119 3.11 13.70 9.69
N PRO A 120 2.42 14.66 9.06
CA PRO A 120 3.01 15.38 7.95
C PRO A 120 4.28 16.04 8.46
N VAL A 121 5.39 15.83 7.75
CA VAL A 121 6.63 16.56 7.98
C VAL A 121 6.30 18.03 7.78
N GLU A 122 6.35 18.82 8.86
CA GLU A 122 6.24 20.27 8.76
C GLU A 122 7.45 20.77 7.96
N ASP A 123 7.17 21.37 6.81
CA ASP A 123 8.14 22.07 5.97
C ASP A 123 8.60 23.32 6.74
N ASP A 124 9.79 23.25 7.35
CA ASP A 124 10.41 24.36 8.07
C ASP A 124 10.99 25.38 7.07
N GLY A 125 10.08 26.08 6.39
CA GLY A 125 10.38 27.19 5.50
C GLY A 125 10.71 28.47 6.27
N THR A 126 11.86 28.51 6.95
CA THR A 126 12.41 29.77 7.47
C THR A 126 13.01 30.60 6.32
N ALA A 127 12.33 31.66 5.89
CA ALA A 127 12.96 32.81 5.24
C ALA A 127 12.18 34.12 5.46
N ARG A 128 12.51 34.76 6.59
CA ARG A 128 12.74 36.20 6.81
C ARG A 128 11.77 37.21 6.20
N SER A 129 11.06 37.90 7.10
CA SER A 129 10.49 39.22 6.87
C SER A 129 11.58 40.26 6.64
N ASP A 130 11.46 41.06 5.58
CA ASP A 130 11.93 42.44 5.58
C ASP A 130 10.78 43.33 5.09
N ARG A 131 10.43 44.30 5.95
CA ARG A 131 9.47 45.38 5.71
C ARG A 131 10.06 46.37 4.71
N GLU A 132 9.24 46.87 3.79
CA GLU A 132 8.94 48.31 3.63
C GLU A 132 8.05 48.54 2.40
N THR A 133 6.82 48.99 2.61
CA THR A 133 6.01 49.68 1.57
C THR A 133 5.67 51.06 2.11
N PRO A 134 6.06 52.16 1.44
CA PRO A 134 5.58 53.47 1.81
C PRO A 134 4.20 53.73 1.19
N GLU A 135 3.30 54.26 2.00
CA GLU A 135 2.03 54.85 1.56
C GLU A 135 2.29 56.16 0.79
N THR A 136 1.51 56.38 -0.28
CA THR A 136 0.96 57.67 -0.75
C THR A 136 0.21 57.34 -2.04
N GLY A 137 -1.12 57.47 -2.12
CA GLY A 137 -1.86 58.72 -2.04
C GLY A 137 -2.37 59.04 -3.45
N GLY A 138 -3.64 58.75 -3.74
CA GLY A 138 -4.21 58.98 -5.07
C GLY A 138 -5.70 58.65 -5.12
N THR A 139 -6.52 59.66 -4.84
CA THR A 139 -7.97 59.70 -5.04
C THR A 139 -8.33 59.46 -6.50
N ASP A 140 -9.24 58.53 -6.79
CA ASP A 140 -10.21 58.76 -7.87
C ASP A 140 -11.53 58.00 -7.65
N THR A 141 -12.63 58.73 -7.82
CA THR A 141 -14.04 58.34 -7.59
C THR A 141 -14.69 57.97 -8.95
N PRO A 142 -15.76 57.16 -9.01
CA PRO A 142 -16.00 56.23 -10.12
C PRO A 142 -16.83 56.81 -11.28
N ARG A 143 -16.69 56.17 -12.45
CA ARG A 143 -17.52 56.26 -13.68
C ARG A 143 -17.37 54.89 -14.36
N GLY A 144 -18.37 54.16 -14.84
CA GLY A 144 -19.80 54.33 -15.08
C GLY A 144 -20.17 53.23 -16.09
N ASP A 145 -21.37 52.67 -15.97
CA ASP A 145 -22.12 51.81 -16.92
C ASP A 145 -21.37 51.07 -18.05
N ARG A 146 -21.41 49.74 -17.99
CA ARG A 146 -22.09 48.85 -18.97
C ARG A 146 -22.06 47.40 -18.56
#